data_AF-A0A1F2UGH4-F1
#
_entry.id   AF-A0A1F2UGH4-F1
#
_cell.length_a   1.000
_cell.length_b   1.000
_cell.length_c   1.000
_cell.angle_alpha   90.00
_cell.angle_beta   90.00
_cell.angle_gamma   90.00
#
_symmetry.space_group_name_H-M   'P 1'
#
loop_
_entity.id
_entity.type
_entity.pdbx_description
1 polymer ?
#
loop_
_entity_poly.entity_id
_entity_poly.type
_entity_poly.pdbx_seq_one_letter_code
_entity_poly.pdbx_strand_id
1 'polypeptide(L)' 'METGTSRGLWSIIYAILAVLVILALLQLFGLFSLTVGIANFIYILTIVVLVLAVVHWAGLI' A
#
# COMPACT_ATOMS: atom_id res chain seq x y z
N MET A 1 18.27 -7.81 -20.10
CA MET A 1 16.97 -8.51 -20.08
C MET A 1 16.63 -8.85 -18.63
N GLU A 2 16.05 -7.91 -17.87
CA GLU A 2 15.49 -8.15 -16.52
C GLU A 2 14.22 -7.30 -16.27
N THR A 3 13.51 -6.93 -17.35
CA THR A 3 12.36 -6.02 -17.27
C THR A 3 11.04 -6.72 -16.95
N GLY A 4 10.99 -8.06 -16.98
CA GLY A 4 9.78 -8.84 -16.68
C GLY A 4 9.51 -8.93 -15.17
N THR A 5 10.53 -9.29 -14.39
CA THR A 5 10.39 -9.50 -12.94
C THR A 5 10.15 -8.19 -12.19
N SER A 6 10.89 -7.12 -12.51
CA SER A 6 10.74 -5.81 -11.85
C SER A 6 9.35 -5.21 -12.06
N ARG A 7 8.82 -5.23 -13.30
CA ARG A 7 7.45 -4.77 -13.57
C ARG A 7 6.39 -5.59 -12.84
N GLY A 8 6.59 -6.91 -12.73
CA GLY A 8 5.71 -7.79 -11.98
C GLY A 8 5.69 -7.47 -10.47
N LEU A 9 6.87 -7.25 -9.88
CA LEU A 9 6.99 -6.89 -8.46
C LEU A 9 6.30 -5.56 -8.15
N TRP A 10 6.50 -4.53 -8.97
CA TRP A 10 5.82 -3.26 -8.78
C TRP A 10 4.30 -3.37 -8.91
N SER A 11 3.81 -4.19 -9.85
CA SER A 11 2.37 -4.47 -9.96
C SER A 11 1.80 -5.09 -8.67
N ILE A 12 2.55 -5.98 -8.02
CA ILE A 12 2.15 -6.59 -6.74
C ILE A 12 2.13 -5.52 -5.64
N ILE A 13 3.16 -4.68 -5.57
CA ILE A 13 3.24 -3.60 -4.57
C ILE A 13 2.05 -2.64 -4.71
N TYR A 14 1.71 -2.24 -5.94
CA TYR A 14 0.54 -1.39 -6.19
C TYR A 14 -0.78 -2.08 -5.80
N ALA A 15 -0.91 -3.38 -6.05
CA ALA A 15 -2.08 -4.15 -5.63
C ALA A 15 -2.20 -4.21 -4.10
N ILE A 16 -1.09 -4.44 -3.39
CA ILE A 16 -1.06 -4.40 -1.91
C ILE A 16 -1.46 -3.02 -1.41
N LEU A 17 -0.92 -1.95 -2.00
CA LEU A 17 -1.27 -0.57 -1.64
C LEU A 17 -2.78 -0.32 -1.80
N ALA A 18 -3.37 -0.76 -2.91
CA ALA A 18 -4.80 -0.61 -3.15
C ALA A 18 -5.63 -1.32 -2.06
N VAL A 19 -5.27 -2.55 -1.68
CA VAL A 19 -5.95 -3.29 -0.60
C VAL A 19 -5.82 -2.56 0.74
N LEU A 20 -4.62 -2.08 1.08
CA LEU A 20 -4.38 -1.36 2.33
C LEU A 20 -5.19 -0.06 2.41
N VAL A 21 -5.27 0.69 1.30
CA VAL A 21 -6.08 1.91 1.21
C VAL A 21 -7.57 1.58 1.38
N ILE A 22 -8.07 0.51 0.73
CA ILE A 22 -9.46 0.08 0.90
C ILE A 22 -9.74 -0.28 2.35
N LEU A 23 -8.89 -1.07 3.00
CA LEU A 23 -9.06 -1.43 4.41
C LEU A 23 -9.07 -0.19 5.32
N ALA A 24 -8.17 0.76 5.09
CA ALA A 24 -8.11 2.02 5.81
C ALA A 24 -9.40 2.84 5.64
N LEU A 25 -9.93 2.93 4.41
CA LEU A 25 -11.18 3.63 4.11
C LEU A 25 -12.40 2.97 4.76
N LEU A 26 -12.52 1.64 4.64
CA LEU A 26 -13.62 0.89 5.25
C LEU A 26 -13.63 1.06 6.79
N GLN A 27 -12.44 1.11 7.40
CA GLN A 27 -12.31 1.40 8.82
C GLN A 27 -12.68 2.87 9.15
N LEU A 28 -12.29 3.84 8.32
CA LEU A 28 -12.70 5.25 8.44
C LEU A 28 -14.22 5.44 8.37
N PHE A 29 -14.89 4.68 7.50
CA PHE A 29 -16.36 4.67 7.39
C PHE A 29 -17.05 3.87 8.50
N GLY A 30 -16.29 3.27 9.43
CA GLY A 30 -16.84 2.51 10.54
C GLY A 30 -17.52 1.20 10.14
N LEU A 31 -17.25 0.68 8.94
CA LEU A 31 -17.86 -0.56 8.44
C LEU A 31 -17.33 -1.80 9.18
N PHE A 32 -16.13 -1.71 9.75
CA PHE A 32 -15.59 -2.65 10.71
C PHE A 32 -14.61 -1.93 11.65
N SER A 33 -14.33 -2.55 12.79
CA SER A 33 -13.38 -2.03 13.79
C SER A 33 -12.24 -3.01 13.98
N LEU A 34 -11.02 -2.54 13.77
CA LEU A 34 -9.80 -3.26 14.15
C LEU A 34 -9.33 -2.80 15.52
N THR A 35 -8.59 -3.66 16.21
CA THR A 35 -7.88 -3.23 17.41
C THR A 35 -6.92 -2.11 17.07
N VAL A 36 -6.75 -1.16 18.00
CA VAL A 36 -5.94 0.05 17.80
C VAL A 36 -4.53 -0.28 17.29
N GLY A 37 -3.91 -1.35 17.81
CA GLY A 37 -2.59 -1.79 17.37
C GLY A 37 -2.53 -2.22 15.91
N ILE A 38 -3.52 -3.01 15.45
CA ILE A 38 -3.56 -3.49 14.06
C ILE A 38 -3.87 -2.34 13.10
N ALA A 39 -4.80 -1.45 13.48
CA ALA A 39 -5.13 -0.26 12.71
C ALA A 39 -3.90 0.62 12.47
N ASN A 40 -3.16 0.94 13.54
CA ASN A 40 -1.95 1.73 13.45
C ASN A 40 -0.87 1.06 12.59
N PHE A 41 -0.70 -0.26 12.70
CA PHE A 41 0.23 -1.00 11.86
C PHE A 41 -0.14 -0.89 10.38
N ILE A 42 -1.42 -1.08 10.03
CA ILE A 42 -1.91 -0.94 8.65
C ILE A 42 -1.69 0.48 8.13
N TYR A 43 -2.00 1.52 8.93
CA TYR A 43 -1.79 2.90 8.51
C TYR A 43 -0.32 3.22 8.24
N ILE A 44 0.59 2.81 9.13
CA ILE A 44 2.04 3.00 8.92
C ILE A 44 2.50 2.28 7.66
N LEU A 45 2.11 1.03 7.48
CA LEU A 45 2.46 0.23 6.30
C LEU A 45 1.94 0.89 5.02
N THR A 46 0.70 1.38 5.04
CA THR A 46 0.08 2.08 3.91
C THR A 46 0.90 3.31 3.52
N ILE A 47 1.30 4.13 4.49
CA ILE A 47 2.10 5.34 4.25
C ILE A 47 3.45 4.98 3.64
N VAL A 48 4.14 3.97 4.19
CA VAL A 48 5.46 3.53 3.68
C VAL A 48 5.35 3.06 2.23
N VAL A 49 4.36 2.20 1.93
CA VAL A 49 4.16 1.69 0.57
C VAL A 49 3.71 2.81 -0.38
N LEU A 50 2.88 3.75 0.08
CA LEU A 50 2.47 4.92 -0.69
C LEU A 50 3.66 5.80 -1.06
N VAL A 51 4.57 6.06 -0.11
CA VAL A 51 5.81 6.82 -0.38
C VAL A 51 6.65 6.09 -1.43
N LEU A 52 6.87 4.78 -1.29
CA LEU A 52 7.60 3.99 -2.27
C LEU A 52 6.95 4.04 -3.67
N ALA A 53 5.63 3.91 -3.72
CA ALA A 53 4.85 4.02 -4.96
C ALA A 53 5.00 5.40 -5.62
N VAL A 54 4.97 6.47 -4.84
CA VAL A 54 5.17 7.85 -5.34
C VAL A 54 6.59 8.05 -5.86
N VAL A 55 7.61 7.56 -5.16
CA VAL A 55 9.02 7.66 -5.58
C VAL A 55 9.25 6.91 -6.89
N HIS A 56 8.71 5.70 -7.03
CA HIS A 56 8.76 4.93 -8.27
C HIS A 56 7.96 5.60 -9.41
N TRP A 57 6.77 6.16 -9.12
CA TRP A 57 6.00 6.92 -10.11
C TRP A 57 6.71 8.19 -10.59
N ALA A 58 7.45 8.86 -9.70
CA ALA A 58 8.29 10.01 -10.03
C ALA A 58 9.54 9.65 -10.85
N GLY A 59 9.80 8.36 -11.11
CA GLY A 59 10.95 7.89 -11.86
C GLY A 59 12.28 8.04 -11.13
N LEU A 60 12.24 8.15 -9.79
CA LEU A 60 13.44 8.27 -8.96
C LEU A 60 14.10 6.91 -8.68
N ILE A 61 13.37 5.81 -8.88
CA ILE A 61 13.78 4.40 -8.77
C ILE A 61 13.05 3.57 -9.84
#